data_AF-A0A5K0XLS4-F1
#
_entry.id   AF-A0A5K0XLS4-F1
#
_cell.length_a   1.000
_cell.length_b   1.000
_cell.length_c   1.000
_cell.angle_alpha   90.00
_cell.angle_beta   90.00
_cell.angle_gamma   90.00
#
_symmetry.space_group_name_H-M   'P 1'
#
loop_
_entity.id
_entity.type
_entity.pdbx_description
1 polymer ?
#
loop_
_entity_poly.entity_id
_entity_poly.type
_entity_poly.pdbx_seq_one_letter_code
_entity_poly.pdbx_strand_id
1 'polypeptide(L)' 'DVEHCKLLKQMQYVHIDDLASAYIFLFECPEAKGRYICSSHDATIHQLAALLSTKFP' A
#
# COMPACT_ATOMS: atom_id res chain seq x y z
N ASP A 1 9.46 21.43 5.87
CA ASP A 1 10.69 21.41 5.07
C ASP A 1 10.42 20.68 3.76
N VAL A 2 10.34 21.43 2.66
CA VAL A 2 9.79 20.97 1.36
C VAL A 2 10.66 19.90 0.69
N GLU A 3 11.92 19.81 1.07
CA GLU A 3 12.88 18.85 0.52
C GLU A 3 12.61 17.40 0.96
N HIS A 4 12.03 17.16 2.13
CA HIS A 4 11.71 15.79 2.60
C HIS A 4 10.62 15.12 1.76
N CYS A 5 9.73 15.88 1.11
CA CYS A 5 8.67 15.33 0.24
C CYS A 5 9.19 14.87 -1.12
N LYS A 6 10.38 15.30 -1.57
CA LYS A 6 10.90 14.91 -2.89
C LYS A 6 11.31 13.44 -2.97
N LEU A 7 11.52 12.78 -1.83
CA LEU A 7 11.84 11.35 -1.76
C LEU A 7 10.59 10.46 -1.86
N LEU A 8 9.40 11.00 -1.57
CA LEU A 8 8.13 10.28 -1.58
C LEU A 8 7.38 10.51 -2.90
N LYS A 9 8.05 10.29 -4.05
CA LYS A 9 7.45 10.50 -5.38
C LYS A 9 6.24 9.60 -5.60
N GLN A 10 6.34 8.34 -5.22
CA GLN A 10 5.28 7.34 -5.37
C GLN A 10 5.44 6.28 -4.28
N MET A 11 4.36 5.99 -3.56
CA MET A 11 4.32 5.01 -2.48
C MET A 11 3.32 3.89 -2.82
N GLN A 12 3.50 2.75 -2.15
CA GLN A 12 2.70 1.54 -2.32
C GLN A 12 1.86 1.29 -1.07
N TYR A 13 0.61 0.89 -1.25
CA TYR A 13 -0.39 0.76 -0.18
C TYR A 13 -1.15 -0.56 -0.31
N VAL A 14 -1.44 -1.16 0.85
CA VAL A 14 -2.31 -2.32 0.98
C VAL A 14 -3.18 -2.15 2.21
N HIS A 15 -4.43 -2.57 2.14
CA HIS A 15 -5.31 -2.59 3.29
C HIS A 15 -4.84 -3.64 4.30
N ILE A 16 -5.01 -3.38 5.60
CA ILE A 16 -4.53 -4.29 6.65
C ILE A 16 -5.24 -5.65 6.59
N ASP A 17 -6.55 -5.65 6.28
CA ASP A 17 -7.33 -6.89 6.17
C ASP A 17 -6.91 -7.71 4.94
N ASP A 18 -6.54 -7.06 3.84
CA ASP A 18 -6.02 -7.73 2.64
C ASP A 18 -4.66 -8.36 2.93
N LEU A 19 -3.80 -7.66 3.69
CA LEU A 19 -2.50 -8.19 4.10
C LEU A 19 -2.66 -9.41 5.03
N ALA A 20 -3.57 -9.34 6.01
CA ALA A 20 -3.86 -10.46 6.89
C ALA A 20 -4.44 -11.66 6.13
N SER A 21 -5.37 -11.41 5.21
CA SER A 21 -5.97 -12.44 4.36
C SER A 21 -4.95 -13.08 3.42
N ALA A 22 -4.07 -12.27 2.81
CA ALA A 22 -3.00 -12.76 1.96
C ALA A 22 -2.01 -13.64 2.75
N TYR A 23 -1.75 -13.31 4.01
CA TYR A 23 -0.90 -14.13 4.87
C TYR A 23 -1.52 -15.52 5.14
N ILE A 24 -2.81 -15.57 5.50
CA ILE A 24 -3.54 -16.84 5.70
C ILE A 24 -3.56 -17.65 4.39
N PHE A 25 -3.90 -17.01 3.28
CA PHE A 25 -3.95 -17.65 1.97
C PHE A 25 -2.61 -18.28 1.57
N LEU A 26 -1.50 -17.55 1.74
CA LEU A 26 -0.17 -18.06 1.42
C LEU A 26 0.28 -19.19 2.37
N PHE A 27 -0.20 -19.19 3.62
CA PHE A 27 0.04 -20.29 4.55
C PHE A 27 -0.76 -21.55 4.17
N GLU A 28 -2.00 -21.38 3.70
CA GLU A 28 -2.89 -22.49 3.36
C GLU A 28 -2.64 -23.09 1.96
N CYS A 29 -2.00 -22.35 1.05
CA CYS A 29 -1.72 -22.79 -0.32
C CYS A 29 -0.45 -23.68 -0.38
N PRO A 30 -0.56 -24.99 -0.64
CA PRO A 30 0.59 -25.90 -0.65
C PRO A 30 1.63 -25.58 -1.73
N GLU A 31 1.20 -24.93 -2.82
CA GLU A 31 2.05 -24.55 -3.94
C GLU A 31 2.77 -23.21 -3.73
N ALA A 32 2.42 -22.45 -2.68
CA ALA A 32 3.01 -21.15 -2.42
C ALA A 32 4.51 -21.29 -2.09
N LYS A 33 5.37 -20.64 -2.88
CA LYS A 33 6.82 -20.73 -2.72
C LYS A 33 7.52 -19.43 -3.08
N GLY A 34 8.45 -19.02 -2.21
CA GLY A 34 9.27 -17.84 -2.43
C GLY A 34 8.62 -16.57 -1.90
N ARG A 35 8.75 -15.47 -2.65
CA ARG A 35 8.35 -14.12 -2.20
C ARG A 35 7.15 -13.63 -3.00
N TYR A 36 6.18 -13.07 -2.29
CA TYR A 36 4.98 -12.45 -2.88
C TYR A 36 4.93 -10.99 -2.46
N ILE A 37 4.74 -10.09 -3.43
CA ILE A 37 4.47 -8.67 -3.16
C ILE A 37 2.99 -8.55 -2.85
N CYS A 38 2.66 -8.00 -1.67
CA CYS A 38 1.29 -7.69 -1.26
C CYS A 38 1.13 -6.16 -1.28
N SER A 39 0.81 -5.61 -2.47
CA SER A 39 0.50 -4.20 -2.69
C SER A 39 -0.72 -4.11 -3.60
N SER A 40 -1.65 -3.21 -3.30
CA SER A 40 -2.92 -3.09 -4.03
C SER A 40 -3.02 -1.80 -4.84
N HIS A 41 -2.49 -0.71 -4.30
CA HIS A 41 -2.60 0.62 -4.87
C HIS A 41 -1.28 1.35 -4.74
N ASP A 42 -1.00 2.22 -5.68
CA ASP A 42 0.07 3.19 -5.59
C ASP A 42 -0.51 4.61 -5.63
N ALA A 43 0.14 5.52 -4.91
CA ALA A 43 -0.22 6.94 -4.95
C ALA A 43 0.98 7.81 -4.63
N THR A 44 1.01 8.99 -5.26
CA THR A 44 1.91 10.07 -4.90
C THR A 44 1.42 10.78 -3.63
N ILE A 45 2.29 11.52 -2.95
CA ILE A 45 1.91 12.34 -1.79
C ILE A 45 0.82 13.37 -2.14
N HIS A 46 0.84 13.92 -3.36
CA HIS A 46 -0.15 14.90 -3.80
C HIS A 46 -1.54 14.28 -4.02
N GLN A 47 -1.59 13.08 -4.59
CA GLN A 47 -2.85 12.34 -4.75
C GLN A 47 -3.44 11.96 -3.39
N LEU A 48 -2.58 11.50 -2.46
CA LEU A 48 -3.03 11.17 -1.11
C LEU A 48 -3.56 12.41 -0.37
N ALA A 49 -2.85 13.54 -0.44
CA ALA A 49 -3.31 14.79 0.17
C ALA A 49 -4.68 15.22 -0.39
N ALA A 50 -4.86 15.19 -1.71
CA ALA A 50 -6.13 15.53 -2.34
C ALA A 50 -7.28 14.60 -1.91
N LEU A 51 -7.01 13.29 -1.83
CA LEU A 51 -7.97 12.30 -1.36
C LEU A 51 -8.38 12.56 0.10
N LEU A 52 -7.41 12.86 0.97
CA LEU A 52 -7.67 13.13 2.38
C LEU A 52 -8.46 14.43 2.57
N SER A 53 -8.10 15.51 1.88
CA SER A 53 -8.84 16.77 1.93
C SER A 53 -10.27 16.65 1.41
N THR A 54 -10.51 15.76 0.43
CA THR A 54 -11.87 15.50 -0.07
C THR A 54 -12.69 14.69 0.94
N LYS A 55 -12.05 13.70 1.59
CA LYS A 55 -12.70 12.81 2.56
C LYS A 55 -12.93 13.47 3.92
N PHE A 56 -12.06 14.39 4.31
CA PHE A 56 -12.05 15.10 5.59
C PHE A 56 -11.86 16.60 5.33
N PRO A 57 -12.95 17.36 5.10
CA PRO A 57 -12.91 18.79 4.82
C PRO A 57 -12.37 19.63 5.98
#